data_AF-A0A972TFA7-F1
#
_entry.id   AF-A0A972TFA7-F1
#
_cell.length_a   1.000
_cell.length_b   1.000
_cell.length_c   1.000
_cell.angle_alpha   90.00
_cell.angle_beta   90.00
_cell.angle_gamma   90.00
#
_symmetry.space_group_name_H-M   'P 1'
#
loop_
_entity.id
_entity.type
_entity.pdbx_description
1 polymer ?
#
loop_
_entity_poly.entity_id
_entity_poly.type
_entity_poly.pdbx_seq_one_letter_code
_entity_poly.pdbx_strand_id
1 'polypeptide(L)'
;MDVIECENFNLDRAEITRLVNKESGYKIKHVPSWYFDTVATGSIDLITATWVLNEINVAGILWLMSHSSRVLRKDGYLYIRDSSKLKPLRHAINYDELLLKMGFEEVGRLDVRNRIDLHGIPRAYRKKTESVFSFEELFDSCLGKFAVTVHGGAYMQNMPSHLNKG
;
A
#
# COMPACT_ATOMS: atom_id res chain seq x y z
N MET A 1 -20.59 -8.63 -1.95
CA MET A 1 -20.85 -7.61 -2.99
C MET A 1 -19.64 -7.53 -3.88
N ASP A 2 -19.84 -7.52 -5.17
CA ASP A 2 -18.77 -7.32 -6.14
C ASP A 2 -19.06 -6.04 -6.92
N VAL A 3 -18.16 -5.06 -6.82
CA VAL A 3 -18.34 -3.76 -7.48
C VAL A 3 -18.34 -3.91 -9.00
N ILE A 4 -17.58 -4.85 -9.55
CA ILE A 4 -17.54 -5.09 -11.01
C ILE A 4 -18.91 -5.57 -11.48
N GLU A 5 -19.54 -6.47 -10.73
CA GLU A 5 -20.90 -6.91 -11.06
C GLU A 5 -21.91 -5.77 -10.92
N CYS A 6 -21.76 -4.89 -9.92
CA CYS A 6 -22.59 -3.70 -9.82
C CYS A 6 -22.46 -2.80 -11.06
N GLU A 7 -21.25 -2.61 -11.59
CA GLU A 7 -21.03 -1.88 -12.85
C GLU A 7 -21.69 -2.61 -14.04
N ASN A 8 -21.57 -3.94 -14.12
CA ASN A 8 -22.21 -4.76 -15.17
C ASN A 8 -23.74 -4.64 -15.15
N PHE A 9 -24.34 -4.45 -13.97
CA PHE A 9 -25.77 -4.20 -13.80
C PHE A 9 -26.17 -2.72 -13.99
N ASN A 10 -25.25 -1.86 -14.44
CA ASN A 10 -25.47 -0.43 -14.66
C ASN A 10 -25.91 0.35 -13.42
N LEU A 11 -25.46 -0.06 -12.23
CA LEU A 11 -25.61 0.79 -11.04
C LEU A 11 -24.71 2.02 -11.21
N ASP A 12 -25.22 3.18 -10.82
CA ASP A 12 -24.41 4.39 -10.82
C ASP A 12 -23.38 4.40 -9.68
N ARG A 13 -22.38 5.27 -9.80
CA ARG A 13 -21.28 5.38 -8.83
C ARG A 13 -21.77 5.76 -7.42
N ALA A 14 -22.84 6.55 -7.32
CA ALA A 14 -23.37 6.98 -6.03
C ALA A 14 -24.00 5.80 -5.27
N GLU A 15 -24.76 4.97 -5.98
CA GLU A 15 -25.35 3.75 -5.45
C GLU A 15 -24.27 2.72 -5.09
N ILE A 16 -23.26 2.53 -5.95
CA ILE A 16 -22.11 1.67 -5.64
C ILE A 16 -21.41 2.14 -4.36
N THR A 17 -21.13 3.44 -4.24
CA THR A 17 -20.49 4.03 -3.05
C THR A 17 -21.31 3.78 -1.79
N ARG A 18 -22.64 3.93 -1.88
CA ARG A 18 -23.55 3.62 -0.78
C ARG A 18 -23.46 2.16 -0.37
N LEU A 19 -23.43 1.24 -1.34
CA LEU A 19 -23.34 -0.21 -1.08
C LEU A 19 -21.96 -0.62 -0.51
N VAL A 20 -20.87 0.00 -0.99
CA VAL A 20 -19.50 -0.18 -0.47
C VAL A 20 -19.46 0.14 1.02
N ASN A 21 -20.13 1.19 1.47
CA ASN A 21 -20.06 1.63 2.87
C ASN A 21 -21.20 1.11 3.75
N LYS A 22 -22.22 0.46 3.18
CA LYS A 22 -23.34 -0.09 3.94
C LYS A 22 -22.89 -1.21 4.89
N GLU A 23 -23.15 -1.06 6.19
CA GLU A 23 -22.77 -2.05 7.21
C GLU A 23 -23.55 -3.37 7.12
N SER A 24 -24.81 -3.34 6.65
CA SER A 24 -25.80 -4.36 7.00
C SER A 24 -26.30 -5.26 5.85
N GLY A 25 -25.44 -5.64 4.90
CA GLY A 25 -25.85 -6.59 3.84
C GLY A 25 -24.77 -7.53 3.30
N TYR A 26 -23.49 -7.12 3.35
CA TYR A 26 -22.42 -7.87 2.71
C TYR A 26 -21.21 -7.98 3.64
N LYS A 27 -20.93 -9.20 4.11
CA LYS A 27 -19.76 -9.49 4.97
C LYS A 27 -18.43 -9.37 4.23
N ILE A 28 -18.45 -9.60 2.91
CA ILE A 28 -17.29 -9.50 2.03
C ILE A 28 -17.66 -8.61 0.85
N LYS A 29 -16.79 -7.63 0.58
CA LYS A 29 -16.94 -6.65 -0.50
C LYS A 29 -15.68 -6.70 -1.35
N HIS A 30 -15.84 -6.99 -2.64
CA HIS A 30 -14.75 -6.92 -3.61
C HIS A 30 -14.80 -5.54 -4.24
N VAL A 31 -13.76 -4.75 -4.01
CA VAL A 31 -13.64 -3.38 -4.49
C VAL A 31 -12.40 -3.29 -5.35
N PRO A 32 -12.51 -3.02 -6.66
CA PRO A 32 -11.36 -2.81 -7.53
C PRO A 32 -10.66 -1.50 -7.16
N SER A 33 -9.39 -1.37 -7.55
CA SER A 33 -8.56 -0.20 -7.17
C SER A 33 -9.14 1.13 -7.66
N TRP A 34 -9.85 1.18 -8.79
CA TRP A 34 -10.51 2.39 -9.31
C TRP A 34 -11.79 2.80 -8.56
N TYR A 35 -12.22 2.01 -7.57
CA TYR A 35 -13.27 2.36 -6.60
C TYR A 35 -12.73 2.50 -5.16
N PHE A 36 -11.42 2.45 -4.95
CA PHE A 36 -10.87 2.50 -3.60
C PHE A 36 -11.14 3.84 -2.90
N ASP A 37 -11.30 4.92 -3.66
CA ASP A 37 -11.75 6.23 -3.18
C ASP A 37 -13.13 6.16 -2.49
N THR A 38 -13.99 5.23 -2.89
CA THR A 38 -15.32 5.05 -2.31
C THR A 38 -15.31 4.41 -0.92
N VAL A 39 -14.22 3.75 -0.51
CA VAL A 39 -14.11 3.15 0.82
C VAL A 39 -13.98 4.24 1.87
N ALA A 40 -14.84 4.24 2.90
CA ALA A 40 -14.84 5.25 3.95
C ALA A 40 -13.50 5.33 4.70
N THR A 41 -13.12 6.56 5.07
CA THR A 41 -11.96 6.84 5.93
C THR A 41 -12.09 6.11 7.26
N GLY A 42 -10.99 5.50 7.72
CA GLY A 42 -10.95 4.82 9.03
C GLY A 42 -11.94 3.67 9.20
N SER A 43 -12.41 3.06 8.12
CA SER A 43 -13.41 1.97 8.16
C SER A 43 -12.81 0.56 8.13
N ILE A 44 -11.50 0.44 7.82
CA ILE A 44 -10.84 -0.84 7.60
C ILE A 44 -9.96 -1.21 8.80
N ASP A 45 -10.08 -2.46 9.25
CA ASP A 45 -9.31 -3.02 10.36
C ASP A 45 -8.01 -3.69 9.92
N LEU A 46 -8.01 -4.26 8.71
CA LEU A 46 -6.91 -5.04 8.15
C LEU A 46 -6.81 -4.82 6.64
N ILE A 47 -5.61 -4.51 6.17
CA ILE A 47 -5.22 -4.55 4.76
C ILE A 47 -4.17 -5.64 4.60
N THR A 48 -4.28 -6.44 3.55
CA THR A 48 -3.30 -7.49 3.24
C THR A 48 -2.69 -7.25 1.87
N ALA A 49 -1.36 -7.21 1.79
CA ALA A 49 -0.60 -7.16 0.54
C ALA A 49 0.26 -8.43 0.40
N THR A 50 -0.30 -9.46 -0.22
CA THR A 50 0.36 -10.76 -0.40
C THR A 50 0.87 -10.88 -1.83
N TRP A 51 2.19 -10.86 -2.01
CA TRP A 51 2.90 -10.91 -3.29
C TRP A 51 2.67 -9.75 -4.26
N VAL A 52 1.93 -8.72 -3.86
CA VAL A 52 1.59 -7.60 -4.73
C VAL A 52 2.69 -6.54 -4.78
N LEU A 53 3.25 -6.13 -3.62
CA LEU A 53 4.14 -4.96 -3.55
C LEU A 53 5.39 -5.12 -4.41
N ASN A 54 5.95 -6.33 -4.46
CA ASN A 54 7.13 -6.63 -5.26
C ASN A 54 6.91 -6.62 -6.78
N GLU A 55 5.65 -6.61 -7.25
CA GLU A 55 5.30 -6.70 -8.67
C GLU A 55 4.70 -5.40 -9.22
N ILE A 56 4.45 -4.40 -8.37
CA ILE A 56 3.98 -3.08 -8.77
C ILE A 56 5.12 -2.05 -8.75
N ASN A 57 4.99 -0.99 -9.54
CA ASN A 57 5.98 0.08 -9.59
C ASN A 57 5.90 0.97 -8.33
N VAL A 58 6.89 1.88 -8.18
CA VAL A 58 6.96 2.79 -7.02
C VAL A 58 5.70 3.64 -6.89
N ALA A 59 5.15 4.15 -8.00
CA ALA A 59 3.90 4.92 -7.97
C ALA A 59 2.72 4.10 -7.42
N GLY A 60 2.59 2.83 -7.83
CA GLY A 60 1.58 1.92 -7.29
C GLY A 60 1.74 1.66 -5.80
N ILE A 61 2.98 1.54 -5.32
CA ILE A 61 3.27 1.42 -3.88
C ILE A 61 2.82 2.68 -3.15
N LEU A 62 3.27 3.86 -3.60
CA LEU A 62 2.91 5.13 -2.96
C LEU A 62 1.39 5.39 -2.99
N TRP A 63 0.72 5.04 -4.09
CA TRP A 63 -0.74 5.10 -4.21
C TRP A 63 -1.41 4.17 -3.20
N LEU A 64 -0.94 2.93 -3.07
CA LEU A 64 -1.49 2.00 -2.08
C LEU A 64 -1.27 2.52 -0.66
N MET A 65 -0.09 3.08 -0.36
CA MET A 65 0.22 3.60 0.97
C MET A 65 -0.63 4.83 1.32
N SER A 66 -0.84 5.77 0.37
CA SER A 66 -1.71 6.93 0.60
C SER A 66 -3.15 6.49 0.89
N HIS A 67 -3.69 5.57 0.08
CA HIS A 67 -5.03 5.05 0.27
C HIS A 67 -5.17 4.22 1.55
N SER A 68 -4.17 3.41 1.88
CA SER A 68 -4.12 2.63 3.12
C SER A 68 -4.10 3.54 4.34
N SER A 69 -3.32 4.63 4.30
CA SER A 69 -3.29 5.62 5.39
C SER A 69 -4.66 6.27 5.62
N ARG A 70 -5.48 6.44 4.58
CA ARG A 70 -6.83 7.00 4.70
C ARG A 70 -7.85 6.00 5.25
N VAL A 71 -7.92 4.80 4.68
CA VAL A 71 -9.02 3.85 4.99
C VAL A 71 -8.77 3.02 6.24
N LEU A 72 -7.50 2.77 6.59
CA LEU A 72 -7.15 1.97 7.76
C LEU A 72 -7.36 2.78 9.04
N ARG A 73 -8.12 2.24 9.98
CA ARG A 73 -8.37 2.88 11.28
C ARG A 73 -7.10 2.89 12.14
N LYS A 74 -7.09 3.76 13.16
CA LYS A 74 -6.07 3.70 14.22
C LYS A 74 -6.09 2.32 14.89
N ASP A 75 -4.91 1.79 15.15
CA ASP A 75 -4.65 0.41 15.62
C ASP A 75 -5.12 -0.70 14.65
N GLY A 76 -5.52 -0.35 13.42
CA GLY A 76 -5.66 -1.29 12.32
C GLY A 76 -4.31 -1.79 11.80
N TYR A 77 -4.34 -2.88 11.03
CA TYR A 77 -3.15 -3.60 10.60
C TYR A 77 -2.95 -3.58 9.08
N LEU A 78 -1.70 -3.43 8.66
CA LEU A 78 -1.24 -3.74 7.32
C LEU A 78 -0.36 -4.97 7.39
N TYR A 79 -0.84 -6.08 6.82
CA TYR A 79 -0.09 -7.32 6.68
C TYR A 79 0.54 -7.39 5.31
N ILE A 80 1.84 -7.68 5.26
CA ILE A 80 2.60 -7.82 4.01
C ILE A 80 3.27 -9.18 4.00
N ARG A 81 3.19 -9.86 2.86
CA ARG A 81 3.94 -11.09 2.60
C ARG A 81 4.52 -11.04 1.19
N ASP A 82 5.83 -10.86 1.08
CA ASP A 82 6.53 -10.79 -0.20
C ASP A 82 8.00 -11.25 -0.08
N SER A 83 8.76 -11.20 -1.17
CA SER A 83 10.17 -11.62 -1.21
C SER A 83 11.17 -10.47 -0.99
N SER A 84 11.03 -9.72 0.11
CA SER A 84 11.93 -8.59 0.43
C SER A 84 13.43 -8.96 0.39
N LYS A 85 13.83 -10.13 0.93
CA LYS A 85 15.24 -10.59 0.95
C LYS A 85 15.83 -10.97 -0.42
N LEU A 86 15.00 -11.39 -1.39
CA LEU A 86 15.49 -11.99 -2.65
C LEU A 86 15.40 -11.07 -3.86
N LYS A 87 14.73 -9.93 -3.71
CA LYS A 87 14.70 -8.89 -4.74
C LYS A 87 15.06 -7.53 -4.12
N PRO A 88 16.24 -7.41 -3.47
CA PRO A 88 16.66 -6.16 -2.87
C PRO A 88 16.73 -5.07 -3.96
N LEU A 89 16.41 -3.82 -3.59
CA LEU A 89 16.48 -2.65 -4.48
C LEU A 89 15.57 -2.71 -5.73
N ARG A 90 14.52 -3.55 -5.74
CA ARG A 90 13.48 -3.56 -6.80
C ARG A 90 12.80 -2.20 -6.98
N HIS A 91 12.73 -1.44 -5.91
CA HIS A 91 12.04 -0.18 -5.85
C HIS A 91 13.02 0.89 -5.40
N ALA A 92 12.84 2.12 -5.88
CA ALA A 92 13.57 3.30 -5.44
C ALA A 92 13.31 3.66 -3.97
N ILE A 93 12.32 3.00 -3.34
CA ILE A 93 11.88 3.25 -1.98
C ILE A 93 12.00 1.98 -1.14
N ASN A 94 12.35 2.15 0.13
CA ASN A 94 12.17 1.12 1.14
C ASN A 94 10.79 1.33 1.80
N TYR A 95 9.79 0.54 1.39
CA TYR A 95 8.44 0.70 1.93
C TYR A 95 8.33 0.29 3.42
N ASP A 96 9.24 -0.53 3.95
CA ASP A 96 9.23 -0.89 5.37
C ASP A 96 9.62 0.35 6.19
N GLU A 97 10.66 1.08 5.76
CA GLU A 97 11.04 2.37 6.38
C GLU A 97 9.99 3.46 6.17
N LEU A 98 9.35 3.50 5.00
CA LEU A 98 8.28 4.44 4.71
C LEU A 98 7.10 4.25 5.69
N LEU A 99 6.69 3.01 5.94
CA LEU A 99 5.63 2.70 6.89
C LEU A 99 5.97 3.21 8.30
N LEU A 100 7.20 3.01 8.76
CA LEU A 100 7.65 3.56 10.05
C LEU A 100 7.56 5.09 10.08
N LYS A 101 8.00 5.78 9.02
CA LYS A 101 7.89 7.25 8.89
C LYS A 101 6.44 7.73 8.87
N MET A 102 5.54 6.95 8.30
CA MET A 102 4.10 7.24 8.25
C MET A 102 3.40 7.01 9.60
N GLY A 103 4.11 6.57 10.65
CA GLY A 103 3.54 6.32 11.97
C GLY A 103 2.97 4.91 12.15
N PHE A 104 3.42 3.95 11.34
CA PHE A 104 3.19 2.54 11.61
C PHE A 104 4.26 1.96 12.52
N GLU A 105 3.90 0.93 13.26
CA GLU A 105 4.78 0.15 14.12
C GLU A 105 4.84 -1.29 13.60
N GLU A 106 6.03 -1.85 13.42
CA GLU A 106 6.17 -3.28 13.13
C GLU A 106 5.85 -4.08 14.40
N VAL A 107 4.77 -4.87 14.37
CA VAL A 107 4.31 -5.66 15.53
C VAL A 107 4.68 -7.14 15.41
N GLY A 108 5.13 -7.56 14.24
CA GLY A 108 5.56 -8.93 14.03
C GLY A 108 6.22 -9.10 12.67
N ARG A 109 7.32 -9.86 12.67
CA ARG A 109 8.01 -10.31 11.47
C ARG A 109 8.47 -11.73 11.73
N LEU A 110 8.17 -12.63 10.80
CA LEU A 110 8.67 -13.98 10.89
C LEU A 110 10.10 -14.02 10.35
N ASP A 111 11.07 -14.29 11.22
CA ASP A 111 12.46 -14.45 10.77
C ASP A 111 12.70 -15.87 10.25
N VAL A 112 12.48 -16.02 8.95
CA VAL A 112 12.68 -17.26 8.20
C VAL A 112 13.56 -17.01 6.98
N ARG A 113 14.17 -18.08 6.45
CA ARG A 113 14.87 -18.02 5.17
C ARG A 113 13.86 -18.05 4.04
N ASN A 114 13.82 -16.95 3.30
CA ASN A 114 12.90 -16.79 2.17
C ASN A 114 13.18 -17.85 1.09
N ARG A 115 12.11 -18.50 0.59
CA ARG A 115 12.10 -19.61 -0.39
C ARG A 115 12.82 -20.89 0.03
N ILE A 116 13.30 -20.95 1.27
CA ILE A 116 13.82 -22.19 1.86
C ILE A 116 12.80 -22.68 2.89
N ASP A 117 12.53 -21.85 3.90
CA ASP A 117 11.59 -22.19 4.97
C ASP A 117 10.17 -21.71 4.62
N LEU A 118 10.05 -20.52 4.01
CA LEU A 118 8.76 -19.99 3.56
C LEU A 118 8.92 -19.16 2.29
N HIS A 119 7.99 -19.30 1.35
CA HIS A 119 7.91 -18.39 0.20
C HIS A 119 7.35 -17.05 0.68
N GLY A 120 8.21 -16.03 0.69
CA GLY A 120 7.93 -14.68 1.17
C GLY A 120 8.05 -14.55 2.69
N ILE A 121 8.34 -13.35 3.17
CA ILE A 121 8.51 -13.05 4.58
C ILE A 121 7.27 -12.30 5.06
N PRO A 122 6.44 -12.92 5.90
CA PRO A 122 5.28 -12.26 6.46
C PRO A 122 5.72 -11.26 7.53
N ARG A 123 5.11 -10.08 7.49
CA ARG A 123 5.30 -9.00 8.44
C ARG A 123 3.99 -8.24 8.62
N ALA A 124 3.78 -7.72 9.82
CA ALA A 124 2.58 -6.99 10.19
C ALA A 124 2.96 -5.64 10.81
N TYR A 125 2.26 -4.61 10.34
CA TYR A 125 2.40 -3.24 10.80
C TYR A 125 1.09 -2.75 11.40
N ARG A 126 1.14 -2.10 12.55
CA ARG A 126 -0.02 -1.48 13.21
C ARG A 126 0.03 0.03 13.02
N LYS A 127 -1.06 0.63 12.55
CA LYS A 127 -1.17 2.09 12.37
C LYS A 127 -1.34 2.77 13.74
N LYS A 128 -0.38 3.56 14.20
CA LYS A 128 -0.43 4.20 15.53
C LYS A 128 -1.02 5.60 15.53
N THR A 129 -0.99 6.25 14.38
CA THR A 129 -1.46 7.63 14.20
C THR A 129 -2.75 7.67 13.39
N GLU A 130 -3.44 8.80 13.41
CA GLU A 130 -4.56 9.08 12.50
C GLU A 130 -4.09 9.80 11.23
N SER A 131 -2.78 9.97 11.07
CA SER A 131 -2.18 10.66 9.93
C SER A 131 -2.64 10.02 8.62
N VAL A 132 -3.08 10.89 7.71
CA VAL A 132 -3.43 10.57 6.34
C VAL A 132 -2.43 11.30 5.46
N PHE A 133 -1.91 10.59 4.46
CA PHE A 133 -0.94 11.14 3.52
C PHE A 133 -1.54 11.12 2.12
N SER A 134 -1.39 12.21 1.38
CA SER A 134 -1.71 12.25 -0.04
C SER A 134 -0.65 11.50 -0.85
N PHE A 135 -0.97 11.19 -2.11
CA PHE A 135 0.03 10.62 -3.01
C PHE A 135 1.19 11.58 -3.24
N GLU A 136 0.89 12.86 -3.41
CA GLU A 136 1.84 13.94 -3.68
C GLU A 136 2.81 14.12 -2.51
N GLU A 137 2.31 14.10 -1.27
CA GLU A 137 3.14 14.17 -0.05
C GLU A 137 4.12 12.99 0.02
N LEU A 138 3.63 11.78 -0.24
CA LEU A 138 4.47 10.59 -0.22
C LEU A 138 5.49 10.61 -1.38
N PHE A 139 5.07 11.04 -2.58
CA PHE A 139 5.94 11.17 -3.74
C PHE A 139 7.07 12.18 -3.49
N ASP A 140 6.72 13.38 -3.02
CA ASP A 140 7.69 14.43 -2.70
C ASP A 140 8.66 14.00 -1.59
N SER A 141 8.17 13.29 -0.57
CA SER A 141 9.02 12.80 0.53
C SER A 141 9.99 11.69 0.14
N CYS A 142 9.62 10.84 -0.83
CA CYS A 142 10.38 9.64 -1.19
C CYS A 142 11.31 9.85 -2.39
N LEU A 143 10.85 10.61 -3.38
CA LEU A 143 11.54 10.76 -4.66
C LEU A 143 11.94 12.22 -4.94
N GLY A 144 11.26 13.19 -4.31
CA GLY A 144 11.46 14.61 -4.58
C GLY A 144 10.75 15.07 -5.86
N LYS A 145 10.47 16.38 -5.94
CA LYS A 145 9.64 17.02 -6.99
C LYS A 145 10.09 16.82 -8.44
N PHE A 146 11.28 16.25 -8.70
CA PHE A 146 11.89 16.18 -10.04
C PHE A 146 12.55 14.83 -10.37
N ALA A 147 12.24 13.75 -9.64
CA ALA A 147 12.78 12.44 -9.96
C ALA A 147 12.20 11.89 -11.27
N VAL A 148 13.09 11.64 -12.24
CA VAL A 148 12.76 10.94 -13.50
C VAL A 148 13.21 9.48 -13.34
N THR A 149 12.29 8.53 -13.48
CA THR A 149 12.61 7.10 -13.40
C THR A 149 12.97 6.58 -14.79
N VAL A 150 14.24 6.24 -15.00
CA VAL A 150 14.69 5.38 -16.10
C VAL A 150 14.95 3.99 -15.51
N HIS A 151 14.58 2.92 -16.23
CA HIS A 151 14.55 1.55 -15.73
C HIS A 151 15.78 1.11 -14.91
N GLY A 152 15.53 0.51 -13.74
CA GLY A 152 16.55 -0.09 -12.88
C GLY A 152 17.11 0.88 -11.84
N GLY A 153 17.22 0.43 -10.58
CA GLY A 153 17.68 1.26 -9.44
C GLY A 153 19.08 1.87 -9.57
N ALA A 154 19.83 1.51 -10.63
CA ALA A 154 21.15 2.05 -10.92
C ALA A 154 21.14 3.38 -11.72
N TYR A 155 19.99 3.85 -12.22
CA TYR A 155 19.91 5.05 -13.07
C TYR A 155 18.79 6.02 -12.66
N MET A 156 18.78 6.42 -11.39
CA MET A 156 17.94 7.54 -10.94
C MET A 156 18.68 8.87 -11.16
N GLN A 157 18.12 9.75 -11.98
CA GLN A 157 18.63 11.11 -12.19
C GLN A 157 17.86 12.11 -11.30
N ASN A 158 18.55 13.16 -10.83
CA ASN A 158 18.01 14.25 -10.00
C ASN A 158 17.54 13.90 -8.58
N MET A 159 18.12 12.85 -7.97
CA MET A 159 17.85 12.55 -6.56
C MET A 159 18.63 13.50 -5.62
N PRO A 160 18.07 13.89 -4.46
CA PRO A 160 18.80 14.65 -3.46
C PRO A 160 20.02 13.85 -2.94
N SER A 161 21.14 14.55 -2.73
CA SER A 161 22.50 13.98 -2.55
C SER A 161 22.67 12.95 -1.42
N HIS A 162 21.74 12.89 -0.46
CA HIS A 162 21.76 11.92 0.63
C HIS A 162 21.28 10.51 0.21
N LEU A 163 20.66 10.35 -0.96
CA LEU A 163 20.20 9.06 -1.51
C LEU A 163 21.20 8.45 -2.52
N ASN A 164 22.32 9.12 -2.81
CA ASN A 164 23.34 8.72 -3.78
C ASN A 164 24.49 7.87 -3.21
N LYS A 165 24.35 7.27 -2.04
CA LYS A 165 25.37 6.37 -1.50
C LYS A 165 25.07 4.93 -1.93
N GLY A 166 25.68 4.55 -3.07
CA GLY A 166 25.88 3.15 -3.45
C GLY A 166 26.88 2.45 -2.54
#